data_AF-A0AA96X689-F1
#
_entry.id   AF-A0AA96X689-F1
#
_cell.length_a   1.000
_cell.length_b   1.000
_cell.length_c   1.000
_cell.angle_alpha   90.00
_cell.angle_beta   90.00
_cell.angle_gamma   90.00
#
_symmetry.space_group_name_H-M   'P 1'
#
loop_
_entity.id
_entity.type
_entity.pdbx_description
1 polymer ?
#
loop_
_entity_poly.entity_id
_entity_poly.type
_entity_poly.pdbx_seq_one_letter_code
_entity_poly.pdbx_strand_id
1 'polypeptide(L)'
;MTLYQRLGASFSLLLAGLLGSASASADNCYILVHGHGTEGHIKQRTNSQGNLEQPALDYWSEAYFDEYAGSDFIEQLRVNGGNYGVVGYNSTDEGEMPYWHDGTAGEIARQIIAIRNGEGDDYEHENQCAADDTFYVIAHSQGATQMMYLAGNAVPGSPYYNRAYNQLDSNTVTETSKVCTGSWFWKSCKTKTETVNVAGLNDSYAVEVDFDTAISGIAAIFTTGGAITGTEGVDRLCNGSWIEDLINDWFIGRECAAVRYLQTNDVYAVRNYVGTNLAAPVYTIGGYAGFPGIESASSLLLGGEDDGYINLASQMNCSGSAKRNLWSNLKEYKTFLGIAYGSAIFSCDNDNKGTARSYNLASIYTDHDAQRNGGIMAPDYTGIPDGLNCGAGKNTAGRIAACTE
;
A
#
# COMPACT_ATOMS: atom_id res chain seq x y z
N MET A 1 26.90 41.22 -76.09
CA MET A 1 27.17 42.04 -74.88
C MET A 1 25.82 42.57 -74.42
N THR A 2 25.25 42.34 -73.24
CA THR A 2 25.65 41.81 -71.91
C THR A 2 24.30 41.74 -71.13
N LEU A 3 23.87 40.60 -70.57
CA LEU A 3 24.20 40.01 -69.26
C LEU A 3 23.29 40.46 -68.07
N TYR A 4 22.68 39.44 -67.43
CA TYR A 4 22.23 39.29 -66.03
C TYR A 4 20.94 39.99 -65.54
N GLN A 5 19.86 39.25 -65.18
CA GLN A 5 19.59 38.44 -63.97
C GLN A 5 19.79 39.20 -62.64
N ARG A 6 18.70 39.35 -61.86
CA ARG A 6 18.47 38.71 -60.53
C ARG A 6 17.33 39.38 -59.75
N LEU A 7 16.61 38.52 -58.99
CA LEU A 7 15.81 38.79 -57.78
C LEU A 7 14.47 39.53 -57.98
N GLY A 8 13.32 39.05 -57.51
CA GLY A 8 13.03 37.89 -56.67
C GLY A 8 11.51 37.75 -56.54
N ALA A 9 11.05 36.51 -56.66
CA ALA A 9 9.69 36.10 -56.31
C ALA A 9 9.48 36.22 -54.80
N SER A 10 8.29 36.66 -54.37
CA SER A 10 7.64 36.28 -53.10
C SER A 10 6.31 37.03 -52.96
N PHE A 11 5.23 36.46 -53.48
CA PHE A 11 3.87 36.87 -53.08
C PHE A 11 2.92 35.68 -53.24
N SER A 12 3.02 34.71 -52.33
CA SER A 12 2.02 33.66 -52.08
C SER A 12 2.46 32.88 -50.85
N LEU A 13 1.76 33.06 -49.73
CA LEU A 13 1.58 32.13 -48.60
C LEU A 13 1.30 32.93 -47.32
N LEU A 14 0.03 33.27 -47.10
CA LEU A 14 -0.49 33.67 -45.79
C LEU A 14 -1.95 33.22 -45.71
N LEU A 15 -2.17 31.89 -45.74
CA LEU A 15 -3.43 31.29 -45.34
C LEU A 15 -3.26 29.80 -44.98
N ALA A 16 -2.46 29.52 -43.94
CA ALA A 16 -2.48 28.25 -43.21
C ALA A 16 -1.85 28.49 -41.84
N GLY A 17 -2.68 28.61 -40.80
CA GLY A 17 -2.19 28.89 -39.45
C GLY A 17 -3.30 29.10 -38.41
N LEU A 18 -4.40 28.38 -38.55
CA LEU A 18 -5.43 28.20 -37.50
C LEU A 18 -5.80 26.71 -37.49
N LEU A 19 -4.78 25.87 -37.26
CA LEU A 19 -5.03 24.58 -36.64
C LEU A 19 -5.06 24.87 -35.16
N GLY A 20 -6.25 24.84 -34.58
CA GLY A 20 -6.41 24.90 -33.14
C GLY A 20 -5.54 23.83 -32.50
N SER A 21 -4.71 24.22 -31.55
CA SER A 21 -4.18 23.29 -30.55
C SER A 21 -5.40 22.75 -29.80
N ALA A 22 -5.96 21.65 -30.29
CA ALA A 22 -6.70 20.77 -29.40
C ALA A 22 -5.65 20.29 -28.40
N SER A 23 -5.66 20.87 -27.20
CA SER A 23 -5.03 20.23 -26.06
C SER A 23 -5.67 18.85 -25.98
N ALA A 24 -4.97 17.81 -26.43
CA ALA A 24 -5.33 16.46 -26.03
C ALA A 24 -5.32 16.50 -24.49
N SER A 25 -6.45 16.17 -23.88
CA SER A 25 -6.47 15.94 -22.45
C SER A 25 -5.57 14.74 -22.20
N ALA A 26 -4.67 14.83 -21.22
CA ALA A 26 -3.96 13.65 -20.74
C ALA A 26 -5.00 12.59 -20.33
N ASP A 27 -4.79 11.35 -20.74
CA ASP A 27 -5.59 10.24 -20.23
C ASP A 27 -5.14 9.93 -18.79
N ASN A 28 -6.01 9.29 -18.00
CA ASN A 28 -5.63 8.79 -16.69
C ASN A 28 -4.80 7.51 -16.85
N CYS A 29 -3.66 7.41 -16.17
CA CYS A 29 -2.90 6.18 -16.02
C CYS A 29 -2.95 5.70 -14.57
N TYR A 30 -3.37 4.45 -14.37
CA TYR A 30 -3.42 3.79 -13.07
C TYR A 30 -2.24 2.82 -12.91
N ILE A 31 -1.31 3.13 -12.00
CA ILE A 31 -0.18 2.26 -11.68
C ILE A 31 -0.55 1.36 -10.50
N LEU A 32 -0.61 0.06 -10.74
CA LEU A 32 -1.09 -0.95 -9.79
C LEU A 32 0.09 -1.60 -9.05
N VAL A 33 0.12 -1.53 -7.72
CA VAL A 33 1.19 -2.08 -6.86
C VAL A 33 0.62 -3.17 -5.96
N HIS A 34 0.91 -4.43 -6.30
CA HIS A 34 0.32 -5.60 -5.63
C HIS A 34 0.76 -5.74 -4.16
N GLY A 35 0.04 -6.63 -3.46
CA GLY A 35 0.28 -6.98 -2.07
C GLY A 35 1.25 -8.15 -1.89
N HIS A 36 1.26 -8.69 -0.67
CA HIS A 36 2.05 -9.86 -0.30
C HIS A 36 1.58 -11.15 -1.01
N GLY A 37 2.44 -12.17 -1.06
CA GLY A 37 2.13 -13.50 -1.60
C GLY A 37 2.24 -13.62 -3.12
N THR A 38 2.80 -12.61 -3.80
CA THR A 38 2.87 -12.56 -5.27
C THR A 38 4.31 -12.61 -5.76
N GLU A 39 4.61 -13.52 -6.68
CA GLU A 39 5.87 -13.58 -7.43
C GLU A 39 5.88 -12.55 -8.58
N GLY A 40 5.57 -11.28 -8.27
CA GLY A 40 5.33 -10.27 -9.30
C GLY A 40 6.53 -9.97 -10.19
N HIS A 41 7.74 -10.23 -9.71
CA HIS A 41 8.98 -10.14 -10.48
C HIS A 41 9.04 -11.09 -11.69
N ILE A 42 8.21 -12.14 -11.73
CA ILE A 42 8.03 -13.00 -12.90
C ILE A 42 7.03 -12.30 -13.83
N LYS A 43 7.51 -11.80 -14.98
CA LYS A 43 6.66 -11.10 -15.95
C LYS A 43 5.69 -12.01 -16.67
N GLN A 44 6.17 -13.21 -17.04
CA GLN A 44 5.35 -14.24 -17.62
C GLN A 44 5.94 -15.62 -17.37
N ARG A 45 5.07 -16.62 -17.20
CA ARG A 45 5.40 -18.05 -17.24
C ARG A 45 4.26 -18.84 -17.84
N THR A 46 4.52 -20.11 -18.15
CA THR A 46 3.47 -21.04 -18.54
C THR A 46 3.17 -21.96 -17.36
N ASN A 47 1.92 -21.98 -16.90
CA ASN A 47 1.53 -22.83 -15.78
C ASN A 47 1.42 -24.31 -16.19
N SER A 48 1.15 -25.19 -15.22
CA SER A 48 1.08 -26.64 -15.45
C SER A 48 -0.02 -27.10 -16.43
N GLN A 49 -0.99 -26.21 -16.71
CA GLN A 49 -2.10 -26.41 -17.62
C GLN A 49 -1.81 -25.88 -19.03
N GLY A 50 -0.65 -25.26 -19.26
CA GLY A 50 -0.25 -24.69 -20.54
C GLY A 50 -0.76 -23.27 -20.79
N ASN A 51 -1.31 -22.60 -19.78
CA ASN A 51 -1.79 -21.23 -19.89
C ASN A 51 -0.67 -20.24 -19.55
N LEU A 52 -0.68 -19.08 -20.20
CA LEU A 52 0.14 -17.93 -19.82
C LEU A 52 -0.31 -17.44 -18.44
N GLU A 53 0.67 -17.16 -17.59
CA GLU A 53 0.47 -16.61 -16.24
C GLU A 53 1.39 -15.39 -16.12
N GLN A 54 0.83 -14.27 -15.71
CA GLN A 54 1.51 -13.00 -15.46
C GLN A 54 1.21 -12.58 -14.02
N PRO A 55 1.90 -13.15 -13.01
CA PRO A 55 1.48 -13.14 -11.61
C PRO A 55 1.03 -11.78 -11.04
N ALA A 56 1.74 -10.69 -11.35
CA ALA A 56 1.35 -9.36 -10.87
C ALA A 56 0.12 -8.81 -11.60
N LEU A 57 -0.06 -9.08 -12.89
CA LEU A 57 -1.24 -8.67 -13.64
C LEU A 57 -2.45 -9.50 -13.18
N ASP A 58 -2.29 -10.82 -13.14
CA ASP A 58 -3.31 -11.78 -12.73
C ASP A 58 -3.80 -11.48 -11.30
N TYR A 59 -2.92 -11.00 -10.41
CA TYR A 59 -3.28 -10.52 -9.07
C TYR A 59 -4.43 -9.50 -9.09
N TRP A 60 -4.49 -8.64 -10.10
CA TRP A 60 -5.48 -7.56 -10.23
C TRP A 60 -6.66 -7.93 -11.13
N SER A 61 -6.45 -8.76 -12.15
CA SER A 61 -7.49 -9.13 -13.12
C SER A 61 -8.26 -10.39 -12.74
N GLU A 62 -7.75 -11.21 -11.81
CA GLU A 62 -8.41 -12.44 -11.37
C GLU A 62 -9.00 -12.32 -9.96
N ALA A 63 -10.21 -12.85 -9.82
CA ALA A 63 -10.86 -13.00 -8.53
C ALA A 63 -10.36 -14.24 -7.81
N TYR A 64 -9.89 -14.06 -6.58
CA TYR A 64 -9.39 -15.15 -5.77
C TYR A 64 -10.50 -16.08 -5.23
N PHE A 65 -11.66 -15.52 -4.91
CA PHE A 65 -12.77 -16.27 -4.34
C PHE A 65 -13.86 -16.55 -5.38
N ASP A 66 -14.42 -17.76 -5.34
CA ASP A 66 -15.52 -18.19 -6.22
C ASP A 66 -16.72 -17.23 -6.18
N GLU A 67 -17.00 -16.62 -5.03
CA GLU A 67 -18.09 -15.64 -4.89
C GLU A 67 -17.89 -14.35 -5.68
N TYR A 68 -16.64 -14.03 -6.03
CA TYR A 68 -16.26 -12.90 -6.87
C TYR A 68 -15.81 -13.34 -8.27
N ALA A 69 -16.01 -14.61 -8.64
CA ALA A 69 -15.58 -15.13 -9.93
C ALA A 69 -16.09 -14.26 -11.10
N GLY A 70 -15.17 -13.90 -12.00
CA GLY A 70 -15.44 -13.01 -13.12
C GLY A 70 -15.39 -11.51 -12.79
N SER A 71 -15.02 -11.15 -11.56
CA SER A 71 -14.68 -9.78 -11.18
C SER A 71 -13.23 -9.46 -11.57
N ASP A 72 -13.02 -8.28 -12.14
CA ASP A 72 -11.72 -7.78 -12.58
C ASP A 72 -11.57 -6.34 -12.05
N PHE A 73 -10.56 -6.10 -11.22
CA PHE A 73 -10.34 -4.78 -10.62
C PHE A 73 -9.95 -3.73 -11.65
N ILE A 74 -9.16 -4.13 -12.64
CA ILE A 74 -8.64 -3.25 -13.70
C ILE A 74 -9.81 -2.76 -14.56
N GLU A 75 -10.68 -3.66 -14.98
CA GLU A 75 -11.86 -3.30 -15.77
C GLU A 75 -12.82 -2.39 -15.00
N GLN A 76 -12.98 -2.63 -13.69
CA GLN A 76 -13.83 -1.79 -12.84
C GLN A 76 -13.21 -0.41 -12.56
N LEU A 77 -11.89 -0.34 -12.43
CA LEU A 77 -11.14 0.90 -12.24
C LEU A 77 -11.18 1.75 -13.53
N ARG A 78 -11.18 1.09 -14.68
CA ARG A 78 -11.18 1.70 -16.01
C ARG A 78 -12.56 1.77 -16.63
N VAL A 79 -13.62 1.77 -15.81
CA VAL A 79 -15.01 1.79 -16.29
C VAL A 79 -15.34 3.00 -17.19
N ASN A 80 -14.59 4.10 -17.05
CA ASN A 80 -14.69 5.27 -17.94
C ASN A 80 -13.45 5.49 -18.81
N GLY A 81 -12.64 4.45 -19.03
CA GLY A 81 -11.41 4.48 -19.82
C GLY A 81 -10.14 4.72 -18.99
N GLY A 82 -9.07 5.09 -19.67
CA GLY A 82 -7.73 5.28 -19.10
C GLY A 82 -6.77 4.12 -19.39
N ASN A 83 -5.51 4.35 -19.11
CA ASN A 83 -4.40 3.42 -19.23
C ASN A 83 -4.04 2.84 -17.86
N TYR A 84 -3.23 1.78 -17.84
CA TYR A 84 -2.69 1.23 -16.61
C TYR A 84 -1.30 0.65 -16.82
N GLY A 85 -0.57 0.54 -15.72
CA GLY A 85 0.69 -0.17 -15.64
C GLY A 85 0.76 -0.97 -14.36
N VAL A 86 1.41 -2.12 -14.38
CA VAL A 86 1.51 -3.03 -13.23
C VAL A 86 2.94 -3.07 -12.73
N VAL A 87 3.11 -2.82 -11.42
CA VAL A 87 4.40 -3.03 -10.76
C VAL A 87 4.45 -4.45 -10.23
N GLY A 88 5.48 -5.20 -10.63
CA GLY A 88 5.70 -6.57 -10.21
C GLY A 88 7.03 -6.74 -9.46
N TYR A 89 6.95 -6.94 -8.15
CA TYR A 89 8.11 -7.20 -7.30
C TYR A 89 7.96 -8.54 -6.58
N ASN A 90 9.04 -9.10 -6.01
CA ASN A 90 8.89 -10.31 -5.21
C ASN A 90 8.34 -9.96 -3.82
N SER A 91 7.13 -10.42 -3.55
CA SER A 91 6.40 -10.18 -2.30
C SER A 91 6.03 -11.47 -1.56
N THR A 92 6.57 -12.62 -1.99
CA THR A 92 6.28 -13.92 -1.34
C THR A 92 6.95 -14.03 0.03
N ASP A 93 6.53 -15.03 0.79
CA ASP A 93 7.15 -15.35 2.07
C ASP A 93 8.64 -15.69 1.92
N GLU A 94 9.03 -16.43 0.87
CA GLU A 94 10.43 -16.76 0.61
C GLU A 94 11.27 -15.55 0.19
N GLY A 95 10.62 -14.49 -0.30
CA GLY A 95 11.27 -13.23 -0.62
C GLY A 95 11.75 -12.48 0.63
N GLU A 96 11.01 -12.58 1.75
CA GLU A 96 11.30 -11.95 3.07
C GLU A 96 11.70 -10.47 3.06
N MET A 97 11.40 -9.71 1.99
CA MET A 97 11.91 -8.36 1.85
C MET A 97 10.99 -7.31 2.49
N PRO A 98 11.49 -6.54 3.48
CA PRO A 98 10.72 -5.47 4.11
C PRO A 98 10.47 -4.30 3.15
N TYR A 99 9.56 -3.40 3.54
CA TYR A 99 9.14 -2.28 2.69
C TYR A 99 10.20 -1.18 2.47
N TRP A 100 11.35 -1.28 3.14
CA TRP A 100 12.48 -0.38 2.91
C TRP A 100 13.55 -1.02 2.00
N HIS A 101 13.38 -2.28 1.60
CA HIS A 101 14.42 -3.04 0.92
C HIS A 101 14.62 -2.60 -0.53
N ASP A 102 15.85 -2.61 -1.05
CA ASP A 102 16.09 -2.22 -2.45
C ASP A 102 15.41 -3.16 -3.46
N GLY A 103 15.34 -4.45 -3.16
CA GLY A 103 14.62 -5.44 -3.98
C GLY A 103 13.08 -5.32 -3.93
N THR A 104 12.53 -4.42 -3.11
CA THR A 104 11.10 -4.11 -3.06
C THR A 104 10.87 -2.63 -3.37
N ALA A 105 11.17 -1.74 -2.44
CA ALA A 105 11.01 -0.30 -2.61
C ALA A 105 11.83 0.26 -3.78
N GLY A 106 13.07 -0.20 -3.93
CA GLY A 106 13.93 0.17 -5.05
C GLY A 106 13.36 -0.29 -6.39
N GLU A 107 12.90 -1.54 -6.44
CA GLU A 107 12.31 -2.12 -7.64
C GLU A 107 10.99 -1.47 -8.04
N ILE A 108 10.10 -1.22 -7.09
CA ILE A 108 8.84 -0.50 -7.29
C ILE A 108 9.13 0.90 -7.86
N ALA A 109 10.10 1.63 -7.29
CA ALA A 109 10.43 2.97 -7.76
C ALA A 109 10.93 2.98 -9.21
N ARG A 110 11.81 2.05 -9.57
CA ARG A 110 12.32 1.92 -10.95
C ARG A 110 11.20 1.63 -11.94
N GLN A 111 10.30 0.71 -11.61
CA GLN A 111 9.17 0.37 -12.47
C GLN A 111 8.18 1.53 -12.61
N ILE A 112 7.88 2.26 -11.53
CA ILE A 112 7.05 3.48 -11.61
C ILE A 112 7.68 4.49 -12.57
N ILE A 113 9.00 4.71 -12.51
CA ILE A 113 9.70 5.63 -13.42
C ILE A 113 9.55 5.15 -14.88
N ALA A 114 9.78 3.86 -15.15
CA ALA A 114 9.67 3.30 -16.50
C ALA A 114 8.24 3.46 -17.07
N ILE A 115 7.23 3.08 -16.30
CA ILE A 115 5.81 3.23 -16.69
C ILE A 115 5.49 4.70 -16.99
N ARG A 116 5.96 5.61 -16.13
CA ARG A 116 5.72 7.05 -16.29
C ARG A 116 6.48 7.69 -17.44
N ASN A 117 7.55 7.07 -17.91
CA ASN A 117 8.25 7.47 -19.13
C ASN A 117 7.62 6.90 -20.40
N GLY A 118 6.52 6.13 -20.29
CA GLY A 118 5.89 5.43 -21.40
C GLY A 118 6.69 4.23 -21.91
N GLU A 119 7.60 3.69 -21.10
CA GLU A 119 8.39 2.51 -21.44
C GLU A 119 7.57 1.21 -21.28
N GLY A 120 6.44 1.28 -20.58
CA GLY A 120 5.55 0.14 -20.27
C GLY A 120 5.91 -0.56 -18.96
N ASP A 121 5.23 -1.67 -18.69
CA ASP A 121 5.35 -2.46 -17.46
C ASP A 121 5.87 -3.90 -17.67
N ASP A 122 6.26 -4.22 -18.91
CA ASP A 122 6.70 -5.53 -19.39
C ASP A 122 5.64 -6.65 -19.33
N TYR A 123 4.35 -6.31 -19.17
CA TYR A 123 3.23 -7.26 -19.22
C TYR A 123 2.47 -7.17 -20.55
N GLU A 124 1.89 -8.29 -21.02
CA GLU A 124 1.11 -8.32 -22.26
C GLU A 124 -0.33 -7.81 -22.02
N HIS A 125 -0.59 -6.53 -22.35
CA HIS A 125 -1.94 -5.93 -22.36
C HIS A 125 -2.06 -4.72 -23.31
N GLU A 126 -3.30 -4.30 -23.61
CA GLU A 126 -3.61 -3.32 -24.68
C GLU A 126 -3.55 -1.84 -24.25
N ASN A 127 -3.49 -1.52 -22.95
CA ASN A 127 -3.72 -0.15 -22.44
C ASN A 127 -2.56 0.37 -21.57
N GLN A 128 -1.37 0.33 -22.14
CA GLN A 128 -0.14 0.84 -21.52
C GLN A 128 -0.19 2.35 -21.31
N CYS A 129 0.42 2.82 -20.23
CA CYS A 129 0.52 4.24 -19.94
C CYS A 129 1.46 4.98 -20.89
N ALA A 130 1.12 6.23 -21.20
CA ALA A 130 1.93 7.15 -21.97
C ALA A 130 2.57 8.20 -21.05
N ALA A 131 3.70 8.77 -21.47
CA ALA A 131 4.47 9.71 -20.65
C ALA A 131 3.73 11.03 -20.32
N ASP A 132 2.72 11.38 -21.11
CA ASP A 132 1.88 12.56 -20.93
C ASP A 132 0.57 12.30 -20.18
N ASP A 133 0.35 11.08 -19.68
CA ASP A 133 -0.81 10.73 -18.86
C ASP A 133 -0.81 11.44 -17.48
N THR A 134 -1.99 11.50 -16.87
CA THR A 134 -2.13 11.85 -15.45
C THR A 134 -2.01 10.58 -14.61
N PHE A 135 -0.97 10.49 -13.79
CA PHE A 135 -0.64 9.28 -13.05
C PHE A 135 -1.28 9.21 -11.68
N TYR A 136 -1.92 8.07 -11.40
CA TYR A 136 -2.43 7.67 -10.10
C TYR A 136 -1.80 6.34 -9.71
N VAL A 137 -1.51 6.11 -8.44
CA VAL A 137 -1.07 4.79 -7.95
C VAL A 137 -2.19 4.16 -7.14
N ILE A 138 -2.42 2.86 -7.34
CA ILE A 138 -3.33 2.06 -6.53
C ILE A 138 -2.53 0.93 -5.92
N ALA A 139 -2.49 0.88 -4.60
CA ALA A 139 -1.66 -0.06 -3.86
C ALA A 139 -2.53 -0.90 -2.92
N HIS A 140 -2.30 -2.22 -2.91
CA HIS A 140 -3.06 -3.15 -2.07
C HIS A 140 -2.16 -3.81 -1.02
N SER A 141 -2.69 -4.09 0.18
CA SER A 141 -2.00 -4.84 1.24
C SER A 141 -0.57 -4.31 1.51
N GLN A 142 0.46 -5.15 1.43
CA GLN A 142 1.87 -4.77 1.58
C GLN A 142 2.28 -3.61 0.64
N GLY A 143 1.74 -3.55 -0.58
CA GLY A 143 2.00 -2.49 -1.55
C GLY A 143 1.63 -1.11 -0.99
N ALA A 144 0.63 -0.99 -0.12
CA ALA A 144 0.29 0.26 0.54
C ALA A 144 1.41 0.75 1.47
N THR A 145 2.03 -0.17 2.22
CA THR A 145 3.17 0.13 3.10
C THR A 145 4.38 0.55 2.27
N GLN A 146 4.62 -0.11 1.13
CA GLN A 146 5.65 0.29 0.15
C GLN A 146 5.42 1.73 -0.32
N MET A 147 4.22 2.04 -0.80
CA MET A 147 3.92 3.38 -1.33
C MET A 147 3.97 4.47 -0.27
N MET A 148 3.64 4.16 0.99
CA MET A 148 3.85 5.09 2.10
C MET A 148 5.34 5.38 2.31
N TYR A 149 6.19 4.35 2.29
CA TYR A 149 7.63 4.51 2.43
C TYR A 149 8.24 5.34 1.28
N LEU A 150 7.88 5.02 0.02
CA LEU A 150 8.34 5.78 -1.15
C LEU A 150 7.88 7.24 -1.08
N ALA A 151 6.58 7.48 -0.88
CA ALA A 151 6.03 8.84 -0.86
C ALA A 151 6.60 9.69 0.28
N GLY A 152 6.85 9.07 1.44
CA GLY A 152 7.41 9.73 2.62
C GLY A 152 8.90 10.02 2.54
N ASN A 153 9.60 9.36 1.61
CA ASN A 153 11.04 9.52 1.40
C ASN A 153 11.40 10.06 0.01
N ALA A 154 10.41 10.52 -0.74
CA ALA A 154 10.58 11.25 -2.01
C ALA A 154 10.69 12.77 -1.83
N VAL A 155 10.66 13.29 -0.59
CA VAL A 155 10.73 14.73 -0.31
C VAL A 155 12.11 15.08 0.28
N PRO A 156 12.84 16.07 -0.27
CA PRO A 156 14.11 16.52 0.29
C PRO A 156 13.99 16.88 1.78
N GLY A 157 14.90 16.35 2.59
CA GLY A 157 14.88 16.54 4.06
C GLY A 157 14.07 15.50 4.83
N SER A 158 13.41 14.55 4.15
CA SER A 158 12.90 13.34 4.79
C SER A 158 14.04 12.49 5.40
N PRO A 159 13.78 11.73 6.48
CA PRO A 159 14.82 10.99 7.19
C PRO A 159 15.59 10.00 6.31
N TYR A 160 14.92 9.44 5.29
CA TYR A 160 15.49 8.48 4.34
C TYR A 160 15.35 8.94 2.89
N TYR A 161 15.45 10.26 2.64
CA TYR A 161 15.31 10.83 1.29
C TYR A 161 16.10 10.05 0.23
N ASN A 162 15.40 9.58 -0.81
CA ASN A 162 15.94 8.79 -1.92
C ASN A 162 16.82 7.59 -1.49
N ARG A 163 16.42 6.89 -0.41
CA ARG A 163 17.15 5.74 0.12
C ARG A 163 16.27 4.51 0.33
N ALA A 164 16.64 3.43 -0.34
CA ALA A 164 16.31 2.07 0.07
C ALA A 164 17.50 1.47 0.84
N TYR A 165 17.35 0.23 1.32
CA TYR A 165 18.37 -0.44 2.12
C TYR A 165 18.50 -1.91 1.77
N ASN A 166 19.71 -2.46 1.78
CA ASN A 166 19.95 -3.92 1.73
C ASN A 166 19.89 -4.57 3.13
N GLN A 167 19.07 -4.01 4.01
CA GLN A 167 18.90 -4.41 5.40
C GLN A 167 17.56 -5.14 5.54
N LEU A 168 17.55 -6.31 6.18
CA LEU A 168 16.35 -7.15 6.30
C LEU A 168 15.58 -6.95 7.62
N ASP A 169 16.21 -6.37 8.65
CA ASP A 169 15.60 -6.13 9.96
C ASP A 169 15.98 -4.73 10.47
N SER A 170 15.27 -4.20 11.45
CA SER A 170 15.57 -2.92 12.12
C SER A 170 16.91 -2.91 12.86
N ASN A 171 17.40 -1.71 13.20
CA ASN A 171 18.62 -1.57 13.99
C ASN A 171 18.48 -2.13 15.42
N THR A 172 19.60 -2.53 16.03
CA THR A 172 19.66 -2.94 17.44
C THR A 172 20.52 -1.99 18.26
N VAL A 173 20.13 -1.78 19.52
CA VAL A 173 20.95 -1.07 20.51
C VAL A 173 21.01 -1.85 21.82
N THR A 174 22.08 -1.63 22.57
CA THR A 174 22.24 -2.20 23.92
C THR A 174 21.67 -1.23 24.95
N GLU A 175 20.57 -1.61 25.59
CA GLU A 175 19.97 -0.87 26.69
C GLU A 175 20.40 -1.42 28.05
N THR A 176 20.56 -0.51 29.01
CA THR A 176 20.89 -0.87 30.39
C THR A 176 19.79 -0.35 31.32
N SER A 177 19.03 -1.26 31.94
CA SER A 177 17.95 -0.95 32.86
C SER A 177 18.24 -1.46 34.27
N LYS A 178 17.74 -0.76 35.29
CA LYS A 178 17.87 -1.18 36.69
C LYS A 178 16.59 -1.88 37.12
N VAL A 179 16.64 -3.20 37.23
CA VAL A 179 15.49 -4.03 37.63
C VAL A 179 15.56 -4.26 39.13
N CYS A 180 14.56 -3.75 39.86
CA CYS A 180 14.43 -3.92 41.30
C CYS A 180 13.32 -4.92 41.64
N THR A 181 13.65 -5.98 42.37
CA THR A 181 12.69 -6.98 42.85
C THR A 181 12.60 -6.94 44.39
N GLY A 182 11.39 -7.11 44.94
CA GLY A 182 11.11 -7.11 46.39
C GLY A 182 10.08 -6.06 46.85
N SER A 183 9.48 -6.29 48.03
CA SER A 183 8.57 -5.33 48.68
C SER A 183 9.32 -4.10 49.21
N TRP A 184 8.60 -2.99 49.46
CA TRP A 184 9.14 -1.65 49.81
C TRP A 184 10.37 -1.67 50.73
N PHE A 185 10.40 -2.53 51.75
CA PHE A 185 11.48 -2.62 52.74
C PHE A 185 12.67 -3.53 52.37
N TRP A 186 12.58 -4.36 51.32
CA TRP A 186 13.61 -5.33 50.90
C TRP A 186 13.84 -5.36 49.38
N LYS A 187 13.82 -4.19 48.70
CA LYS A 187 14.12 -4.12 47.26
C LYS A 187 15.60 -4.40 46.98
N SER A 188 15.88 -5.44 46.20
CA SER A 188 17.19 -5.70 45.60
C SER A 188 17.16 -5.27 44.15
N CYS A 189 18.13 -4.46 43.72
CA CYS A 189 18.21 -3.96 42.35
C CYS A 189 19.43 -4.53 41.64
N LYS A 190 19.23 -5.08 40.45
CA LYS A 190 20.29 -5.51 39.54
C LYS A 190 20.23 -4.69 38.26
N THR A 191 21.40 -4.37 37.73
CA THR A 191 21.52 -3.81 36.39
C THR A 191 21.36 -4.96 35.39
N LYS A 192 20.45 -4.80 34.45
CA LYS A 192 20.18 -5.72 33.35
C LYS A 192 20.57 -5.02 32.05
N THR A 193 21.36 -5.68 31.23
CA THR A 193 21.77 -5.17 29.92
C THR A 193 21.15 -6.08 28.87
N GLU A 194 20.40 -5.52 27.93
CA GLU A 194 19.68 -6.25 26.89
C GLU A 194 19.89 -5.58 25.53
N THR A 195 20.01 -6.38 24.47
CA THR A 195 19.95 -5.89 23.10
C THR A 195 18.50 -5.84 22.66
N VAL A 196 18.05 -4.68 22.20
CA VAL A 196 16.67 -4.46 21.74
C VAL A 196 16.67 -3.87 20.34
N ASN A 197 15.66 -4.23 19.55
CA ASN A 197 15.40 -3.58 18.27
C ASN A 197 14.91 -2.16 18.53
N VAL A 198 15.34 -1.22 17.69
CA VAL A 198 14.89 0.17 17.70
C VAL A 198 14.55 0.60 16.28
N ALA A 199 13.57 1.50 16.17
CA ALA A 199 13.22 2.09 14.89
C ALA A 199 14.45 2.79 14.29
N GLY A 200 14.82 2.40 13.07
CA GLY A 200 15.97 2.96 12.37
C GLY A 200 16.61 1.98 11.41
N LEU A 201 17.12 2.51 10.31
CA LEU A 201 17.92 1.78 9.32
C LEU A 201 19.38 2.24 9.40
N ASN A 202 20.32 1.35 9.11
CA ASN A 202 21.75 1.62 9.19
C ASN A 202 22.25 2.02 7.80
N ASP A 203 22.77 3.25 7.69
CA ASP A 203 23.29 3.82 6.44
C ASP A 203 24.45 3.04 5.81
N SER A 204 25.09 2.12 6.54
CA SER A 204 26.04 1.16 5.96
C SER A 204 25.40 0.20 4.95
N TYR A 205 24.07 0.04 4.98
CA TYR A 205 23.29 -0.76 4.04
C TYR A 205 22.48 0.09 3.05
N ALA A 206 22.60 1.42 3.10
CA ALA A 206 21.80 2.30 2.25
C ALA A 206 22.16 2.14 0.77
N VAL A 207 21.13 2.21 -0.07
CA VAL A 207 21.21 2.23 -1.53
C VAL A 207 20.45 3.46 -2.02
N GLU A 208 21.06 4.22 -2.93
CA GLU A 208 20.41 5.37 -3.54
C GLU A 208 19.34 4.90 -4.54
N VAL A 209 18.12 5.38 -4.36
CA VAL A 209 16.98 5.11 -5.23
C VAL A 209 16.23 6.41 -5.46
N ASP A 210 15.89 6.70 -6.71
CA ASP A 210 15.21 7.94 -7.09
C ASP A 210 13.70 7.93 -6.80
N PHE A 211 13.33 7.92 -5.52
CA PHE A 211 11.93 8.02 -5.09
C PHE A 211 11.30 9.35 -5.49
N ASP A 212 12.07 10.43 -5.51
CA ASP A 212 11.63 11.76 -5.95
C ASP A 212 11.10 11.68 -7.39
N THR A 213 11.89 11.19 -8.35
CA THR A 213 11.40 11.03 -9.73
C THR A 213 10.24 10.06 -9.81
N ALA A 214 10.27 8.94 -9.07
CA ALA A 214 9.18 7.98 -9.08
C ALA A 214 7.84 8.60 -8.65
N ILE A 215 7.83 9.40 -7.57
CA ILE A 215 6.59 9.90 -6.96
C ILE A 215 6.20 11.32 -7.43
N SER A 216 7.17 12.14 -7.81
CA SER A 216 6.93 13.54 -8.20
C SER A 216 6.07 13.62 -9.45
N GLY A 217 4.92 14.29 -9.35
CA GLY A 217 3.94 14.39 -10.43
C GLY A 217 2.82 13.34 -10.39
N ILE A 218 2.85 12.39 -9.45
CA ILE A 218 1.70 11.52 -9.17
C ILE A 218 0.58 12.36 -8.55
N ALA A 219 -0.61 12.31 -9.16
CA ALA A 219 -1.77 13.08 -8.74
C ALA A 219 -2.32 12.61 -7.39
N ALA A 220 -2.41 11.30 -7.19
CA ALA A 220 -2.75 10.68 -5.91
C ALA A 220 -2.29 9.22 -5.83
N ILE A 221 -2.07 8.76 -4.61
CA ILE A 221 -1.86 7.36 -4.26
C ILE A 221 -3.09 6.88 -3.49
N PHE A 222 -3.79 5.88 -3.99
CA PHE A 222 -4.88 5.21 -3.30
C PHE A 222 -4.36 3.91 -2.69
N THR A 223 -4.59 3.71 -1.41
CA THR A 223 -4.27 2.45 -0.73
C THR A 223 -5.53 1.72 -0.33
N THR A 224 -5.57 0.42 -0.52
CA THR A 224 -6.67 -0.45 -0.11
C THR A 224 -6.11 -1.65 0.65
N GLY A 225 -6.75 -2.07 1.75
CA GLY A 225 -6.30 -3.23 2.53
C GLY A 225 -4.95 -3.07 3.26
N GLY A 226 -4.29 -1.92 3.13
CA GLY A 226 -2.90 -1.75 3.56
C GLY A 226 -2.63 -1.89 5.06
N ALA A 227 -1.44 -2.32 5.47
CA ALA A 227 -1.02 -2.29 6.88
C ALA A 227 -0.13 -1.08 7.20
N ILE A 228 -0.63 0.13 6.95
CA ILE A 228 0.09 1.42 7.08
C ILE A 228 0.62 1.64 8.50
N THR A 229 -0.09 1.18 9.52
CA THR A 229 0.38 1.26 10.92
C THR A 229 0.78 -0.10 11.50
N GLY A 230 0.98 -1.10 10.64
CA GLY A 230 1.18 -2.50 11.03
C GLY A 230 -0.11 -3.18 11.51
N THR A 231 -0.10 -4.52 11.61
CA THR A 231 -1.27 -5.35 11.89
C THR A 231 -1.13 -6.19 13.16
N GLU A 232 -2.22 -6.33 13.93
CA GLU A 232 -2.27 -7.20 15.11
C GLU A 232 -2.17 -8.69 14.75
N GLY A 233 -2.48 -9.07 13.51
CA GLY A 233 -2.25 -10.43 13.02
C GLY A 233 -0.79 -10.84 13.11
N VAL A 234 0.09 -9.99 12.60
CA VAL A 234 1.54 -10.24 12.63
C VAL A 234 2.09 -10.13 14.05
N ASP A 235 1.52 -9.26 14.91
CA ASP A 235 1.89 -9.24 16.32
C ASP A 235 1.66 -10.59 17.02
N ARG A 236 0.57 -11.30 16.68
CA ARG A 236 0.27 -12.62 17.22
C ARG A 236 1.13 -13.70 16.59
N LEU A 237 1.37 -13.63 15.28
CA LEU A 237 2.28 -14.55 14.61
C LEU A 237 3.70 -14.48 15.20
N CYS A 238 4.16 -13.28 15.54
CA CYS A 238 5.51 -13.05 16.03
C CYS A 238 5.68 -13.12 17.55
N ASN A 239 4.64 -12.83 18.33
CA ASN A 239 4.73 -12.73 19.80
C ASN A 239 3.70 -13.62 20.54
N GLY A 240 3.00 -14.50 19.83
CA GLY A 240 2.00 -15.41 20.38
C GLY A 240 2.58 -16.42 21.36
N SER A 241 1.70 -17.08 22.11
CA SER A 241 2.09 -18.16 23.03
C SER A 241 2.15 -19.52 22.33
N TRP A 242 2.78 -20.52 22.97
CA TRP A 242 2.88 -21.90 22.46
C TRP A 242 1.54 -22.60 22.12
N ILE A 243 0.41 -22.10 22.62
CA ILE A 243 -0.95 -22.59 22.27
C ILE A 243 -1.41 -21.99 20.92
N GLU A 244 -0.95 -20.80 20.58
CA GLU A 244 -1.17 -20.16 19.28
C GLU A 244 -0.19 -20.68 18.23
N ASP A 245 1.02 -21.13 18.62
CA ASP A 245 1.97 -21.84 17.74
C ASP A 245 1.38 -23.12 17.14
N LEU A 246 0.57 -23.88 17.89
CA LEU A 246 -0.11 -25.09 17.38
C LEU A 246 -1.19 -24.77 16.33
N ILE A 247 -1.76 -23.55 16.36
CA ILE A 247 -2.73 -23.07 15.37
C ILE A 247 -1.98 -22.47 14.16
N ASN A 248 -0.88 -21.77 14.38
CA ASN A 248 -0.03 -21.24 13.31
C ASN A 248 0.61 -22.36 12.45
N ASP A 249 1.14 -23.42 13.09
CA ASP A 249 1.75 -24.58 12.41
C ASP A 249 0.75 -25.42 11.59
N TRP A 250 -0.54 -25.41 11.96
CA TRP A 250 -1.58 -26.22 11.30
C TRP A 250 -2.41 -25.44 10.28
N PHE A 251 -2.53 -24.12 10.43
CA PHE A 251 -3.53 -23.33 9.69
C PHE A 251 -3.00 -22.08 8.99
N ILE A 252 -1.82 -21.56 9.36
CA ILE A 252 -1.27 -20.33 8.74
C ILE A 252 0.01 -20.62 7.97
N GLY A 253 0.84 -21.59 8.36
CA GLY A 253 2.01 -22.02 7.57
C GLY A 253 3.09 -20.95 7.32
N ARG A 254 2.95 -19.74 7.88
CA ARG A 254 3.85 -18.60 7.67
C ARG A 254 4.81 -18.41 8.82
N GLU A 255 6.07 -18.13 8.52
CA GLU A 255 7.07 -17.77 9.53
C GLU A 255 7.01 -16.28 9.86
N CYS A 256 7.12 -15.92 11.15
CA CYS A 256 7.18 -14.50 11.56
C CYS A 256 8.25 -13.71 10.81
N ALA A 257 9.37 -14.33 10.42
CA ALA A 257 10.46 -13.67 9.70
C ALA A 257 9.97 -12.98 8.40
N ALA A 258 9.11 -13.65 7.63
CA ALA A 258 8.63 -13.19 6.34
C ALA A 258 7.75 -11.93 6.38
N VAL A 259 7.10 -11.68 7.52
CA VAL A 259 6.11 -10.60 7.67
C VAL A 259 6.40 -9.68 8.87
N ARG A 260 7.52 -9.87 9.58
CA ARG A 260 7.85 -9.14 10.83
C ARG A 260 7.75 -7.62 10.71
N TYR A 261 8.13 -7.09 9.56
CA TYR A 261 8.09 -5.65 9.27
C TYR A 261 6.66 -5.07 9.16
N LEU A 262 5.61 -5.91 9.20
CA LEU A 262 4.22 -5.50 9.24
C LEU A 262 3.63 -5.53 10.67
N GLN A 263 4.42 -5.75 11.71
CA GLN A 263 3.97 -5.65 13.11
C GLN A 263 3.50 -4.24 13.48
N THR A 264 2.62 -4.14 14.49
CA THR A 264 2.19 -2.83 15.02
C THR A 264 3.26 -2.15 15.89
N ASN A 265 4.35 -2.88 16.19
CA ASN A 265 5.47 -2.34 16.95
C ASN A 265 6.12 -1.17 16.20
N ASP A 266 6.39 -0.08 16.94
CA ASP A 266 7.00 1.12 16.38
C ASP A 266 8.35 0.87 15.70
N VAL A 267 9.09 -0.17 16.08
CA VAL A 267 10.34 -0.54 15.38
C VAL A 267 10.12 -0.98 13.93
N TYR A 268 8.90 -1.36 13.56
CA TYR A 268 8.54 -1.84 12.23
C TYR A 268 7.50 -0.96 11.50
N ALA A 269 6.71 -0.16 12.23
CA ALA A 269 5.67 0.66 11.62
C ALA A 269 6.23 1.73 10.66
N VAL A 270 5.80 1.72 9.37
CA VAL A 270 6.32 2.61 8.31
C VAL A 270 6.24 4.09 8.63
N ARG A 271 5.28 4.51 9.47
CA ARG A 271 5.18 5.89 9.97
C ARG A 271 6.47 6.40 10.66
N ASN A 272 7.27 5.51 11.25
CA ASN A 272 8.53 5.85 11.90
C ASN A 272 9.71 5.89 10.92
N TYR A 273 9.44 5.57 9.66
CA TYR A 273 10.41 5.51 8.57
C TYR A 273 10.08 6.47 7.42
N VAL A 274 9.24 7.47 7.65
CA VAL A 274 8.83 8.46 6.64
C VAL A 274 8.95 9.89 7.16
N GLY A 275 9.11 10.84 6.24
CA GLY A 275 9.06 12.25 6.56
C GLY A 275 7.67 12.71 7.00
N THR A 276 7.60 13.93 7.55
CA THR A 276 6.33 14.55 7.97
C THR A 276 5.46 15.02 6.81
N ASN A 277 6.01 15.06 5.58
CA ASN A 277 5.33 15.44 4.35
C ASN A 277 5.54 14.37 3.29
N LEU A 278 4.47 14.02 2.57
CA LEU A 278 4.49 13.05 1.47
C LEU A 278 4.66 13.78 0.13
N ALA A 279 5.36 13.18 -0.84
CA ALA A 279 5.55 13.76 -2.16
C ALA A 279 4.26 13.77 -3.01
N ALA A 280 3.39 12.79 -2.81
CA ALA A 280 2.04 12.71 -3.39
C ALA A 280 0.99 12.58 -2.27
N PRO A 281 -0.26 13.03 -2.48
CA PRO A 281 -1.32 12.81 -1.50
C PRO A 281 -1.69 11.32 -1.44
N VAL A 282 -1.84 10.77 -0.24
CA VAL A 282 -2.21 9.37 -0.01
C VAL A 282 -3.63 9.29 0.53
N TYR A 283 -4.51 8.59 -0.18
CA TYR A 283 -5.89 8.33 0.19
C TYR A 283 -6.06 6.88 0.58
N THR A 284 -6.48 6.63 1.81
CA THR A 284 -6.64 5.28 2.33
C THR A 284 -8.11 4.86 2.32
N ILE A 285 -8.36 3.67 1.80
CA ILE A 285 -9.64 2.97 1.82
C ILE A 285 -9.42 1.69 2.62
N GLY A 286 -10.32 1.37 3.54
CA GLY A 286 -10.14 0.20 4.39
C GLY A 286 -11.41 -0.56 4.68
N GLY A 287 -11.26 -1.89 4.70
CA GLY A 287 -12.26 -2.89 5.04
C GLY A 287 -12.39 -3.11 6.54
N TYR A 288 -13.60 -3.41 7.03
CA TYR A 288 -13.82 -3.77 8.44
C TYR A 288 -14.84 -4.87 8.68
N ALA A 289 -15.25 -5.60 7.65
CA ALA A 289 -16.15 -6.74 7.89
C ALA A 289 -15.48 -7.64 8.92
N GLY A 290 -16.15 -7.78 10.08
CA GLY A 290 -15.52 -8.30 11.29
C GLY A 290 -14.97 -9.70 11.08
N PHE A 291 -14.08 -10.11 11.98
CA PHE A 291 -13.62 -11.49 12.12
C PHE A 291 -14.80 -12.43 11.83
N PRO A 292 -14.74 -13.28 10.79
CA PRO A 292 -15.80 -14.22 10.57
C PRO A 292 -15.85 -15.10 11.82
N GLY A 293 -17.02 -15.23 12.44
CA GLY A 293 -17.17 -15.87 13.74
C GLY A 293 -16.71 -17.33 13.74
N ILE A 294 -16.89 -18.04 14.86
CA ILE A 294 -16.52 -19.45 15.08
C ILE A 294 -16.85 -20.44 13.93
N GLU A 295 -17.71 -20.08 12.99
CA GLU A 295 -18.04 -20.86 11.79
C GLU A 295 -17.03 -20.73 10.64
N SER A 296 -16.03 -19.84 10.71
CA SER A 296 -14.96 -19.71 9.71
C SER A 296 -13.62 -20.33 10.12
N ALA A 297 -13.62 -21.19 11.15
CA ALA A 297 -12.55 -22.18 11.24
C ALA A 297 -12.45 -23.04 9.96
N SER A 298 -13.49 -23.03 9.10
CA SER A 298 -13.46 -23.59 7.74
C SER A 298 -12.88 -22.68 6.66
N SER A 299 -12.73 -21.38 6.91
CA SER A 299 -12.10 -20.42 5.97
C SER A 299 -10.57 -20.41 6.12
N LEU A 300 -10.08 -20.80 7.30
CA LEU A 300 -8.71 -21.29 7.55
C LEU A 300 -8.41 -22.69 6.94
N LEU A 301 -9.43 -23.40 6.41
CA LEU A 301 -9.29 -24.73 5.79
C LEU A 301 -9.37 -24.70 4.25
N LEU A 302 -9.61 -23.54 3.66
CA LEU A 302 -9.50 -23.30 2.22
C LEU A 302 -8.27 -22.40 2.06
N GLY A 303 -7.17 -22.96 1.54
CA GLY A 303 -5.83 -22.35 1.58
C GLY A 303 -5.70 -21.03 0.82
N GLY A 304 -6.23 -19.96 1.40
CA GLY A 304 -6.39 -18.70 0.71
C GLY A 304 -6.83 -17.48 1.51
N GLU A 305 -7.01 -17.60 2.82
CA GLU A 305 -7.43 -16.49 3.68
C GLU A 305 -6.33 -16.09 4.66
N ASP A 306 -5.14 -15.82 4.14
CA ASP A 306 -3.98 -15.59 5.01
C ASP A 306 -3.91 -14.18 5.62
N ASP A 307 -4.64 -13.19 5.07
CA ASP A 307 -4.51 -11.77 5.46
C ASP A 307 -5.73 -11.24 6.26
N GLY A 308 -6.69 -12.11 6.64
CA GLY A 308 -7.93 -11.76 7.36
C GLY A 308 -7.76 -11.17 8.77
N TYR A 309 -6.52 -11.00 9.22
CA TYR A 309 -6.15 -10.40 10.51
C TYR A 309 -5.77 -8.91 10.44
N ILE A 310 -5.93 -8.25 9.29
CA ILE A 310 -5.66 -6.80 9.14
C ILE A 310 -6.83 -5.99 9.69
N ASN A 311 -6.60 -5.25 10.78
CA ASN A 311 -7.62 -4.40 11.39
C ASN A 311 -7.91 -3.14 10.56
N LEU A 312 -9.14 -2.64 10.55
CA LEU A 312 -9.46 -1.37 9.87
C LEU A 312 -8.51 -0.21 10.27
N ALA A 313 -8.14 -0.14 11.54
CA ALA A 313 -7.23 0.91 12.02
C ALA A 313 -5.84 0.84 11.36
N SER A 314 -5.35 -0.36 11.04
CA SER A 314 -4.08 -0.52 10.34
C SER A 314 -4.12 -0.08 8.88
N GLN A 315 -5.32 -0.06 8.29
CA GLN A 315 -5.59 0.37 6.92
C GLN A 315 -5.75 1.88 6.77
N MET A 316 -5.90 2.61 7.88
CA MET A 316 -6.15 4.05 7.89
C MET A 316 -4.92 4.81 8.38
N ASN A 317 -4.73 6.04 7.89
CA ASN A 317 -3.63 6.89 8.34
C ASN A 317 -4.01 7.70 9.58
N CYS A 318 -4.21 7.01 10.71
CA CYS A 318 -4.62 7.63 11.97
C CYS A 318 -3.41 7.91 12.87
N SER A 319 -3.45 9.05 13.57
CA SER A 319 -2.54 9.35 14.66
C SER A 319 -2.87 8.48 15.90
N GLY A 320 -1.87 8.15 16.71
CA GLY A 320 -2.05 7.35 17.93
C GLY A 320 -1.62 5.88 17.82
N SER A 321 -2.07 5.02 18.74
CA SER A 321 -1.65 3.60 18.79
C SER A 321 -2.33 2.78 17.71
N ALA A 322 -1.62 1.95 16.94
CA ALA A 322 -2.16 1.10 15.87
C ALA A 322 -3.16 -0.01 16.30
N LYS A 323 -3.48 -0.13 17.60
CA LYS A 323 -4.25 -1.26 18.16
C LYS A 323 -5.75 -0.97 18.29
N ARG A 324 -6.61 -1.88 17.84
CA ARG A 324 -8.09 -1.76 17.92
C ARG A 324 -8.71 -2.97 18.61
N ASN A 325 -9.86 -2.77 19.24
CA ASN A 325 -10.75 -3.87 19.57
C ASN A 325 -11.48 -4.30 18.29
N LEU A 326 -11.44 -5.59 17.95
CA LEU A 326 -12.04 -6.19 16.75
C LEU A 326 -13.52 -5.79 16.53
N TRP A 327 -14.24 -5.35 17.57
CA TRP A 327 -15.68 -5.10 17.56
C TRP A 327 -16.17 -3.62 17.43
N SER A 328 -15.34 -2.65 17.01
CA SER A 328 -15.69 -1.19 16.98
C SER A 328 -15.80 -0.55 15.57
N ASN A 329 -16.97 -0.05 15.16
CA ASN A 329 -17.22 0.54 13.83
C ASN A 329 -16.76 2.01 13.65
N LEU A 330 -15.65 2.44 14.26
CA LEU A 330 -15.20 3.85 14.35
C LEU A 330 -16.21 4.81 15.04
N LYS A 331 -17.38 4.32 15.49
CA LYS A 331 -18.46 5.17 16.03
C LYS A 331 -18.93 4.79 17.44
N GLU A 332 -18.64 3.60 17.97
CA GLU A 332 -19.21 3.16 19.25
C GLU A 332 -18.20 2.68 20.30
N TYR A 333 -18.34 3.24 21.50
CA TYR A 333 -17.78 2.73 22.74
C TYR A 333 -18.72 1.68 23.32
N LYS A 334 -18.22 0.48 23.65
CA LYS A 334 -18.92 -0.36 24.63
C LYS A 334 -18.58 0.16 26.03
N THR A 335 -19.60 0.61 26.76
CA THR A 335 -19.47 1.03 28.16
C THR A 335 -20.05 -0.05 29.07
N PHE A 336 -19.37 -0.34 30.17
CA PHE A 336 -19.87 -1.16 31.26
C PHE A 336 -19.92 -0.30 32.52
N LEU A 337 -21.12 -0.11 33.10
CA LEU A 337 -21.35 0.73 34.28
C LEU A 337 -20.83 2.18 34.13
N GLY A 338 -20.92 2.75 32.93
CA GLY A 338 -20.43 4.11 32.65
C GLY A 338 -18.91 4.21 32.47
N ILE A 339 -18.19 3.08 32.51
CA ILE A 339 -16.75 2.98 32.26
C ILE A 339 -16.57 2.39 30.86
N ALA A 340 -15.88 3.11 29.99
CA ALA A 340 -15.48 2.60 28.68
C ALA A 340 -14.48 1.44 28.86
N TYR A 341 -14.73 0.30 28.21
CA TYR A 341 -13.81 -0.85 28.23
C TYR A 341 -13.58 -1.38 26.81
N GLY A 342 -12.31 -1.38 26.37
CA GLY A 342 -11.87 -1.56 24.97
C GLY A 342 -10.73 -0.58 24.64
N SER A 343 -9.90 -0.89 23.64
CA SER A 343 -8.78 -0.01 23.25
C SER A 343 -9.25 1.33 22.67
N ALA A 344 -8.32 2.29 22.64
CA ALA A 344 -8.57 3.69 22.36
C ALA A 344 -9.37 3.95 21.09
N ILE A 345 -10.16 5.01 21.15
CA ILE A 345 -10.99 5.53 20.10
C ILE A 345 -10.07 6.30 19.19
N PHE A 346 -9.88 5.76 18.01
CA PHE A 346 -9.30 6.55 16.94
C PHE A 346 -10.37 7.55 16.50
N SER A 347 -10.06 8.85 16.60
CA SER A 347 -10.60 9.76 15.61
C SER A 347 -9.66 9.64 14.41
N CYS A 348 -10.16 9.10 13.31
CA CYS A 348 -9.45 9.03 12.03
C CYS A 348 -9.97 10.10 11.08
N ASP A 349 -10.42 11.23 11.61
CA ASP A 349 -10.71 12.42 10.82
C ASP A 349 -9.39 13.06 10.32
N ASN A 350 -9.52 14.05 9.44
CA ASN A 350 -8.35 14.72 8.86
C ASN A 350 -7.49 15.49 9.89
N ASP A 351 -8.05 15.83 11.06
CA ASP A 351 -7.36 16.56 12.13
C ASP A 351 -6.49 15.63 12.99
N ASN A 352 -6.75 14.32 12.94
CA ASN A 352 -6.07 13.31 13.74
C ASN A 352 -5.30 12.29 12.87
N LYS A 353 -4.73 12.74 11.74
CA LYS A 353 -3.93 11.89 10.84
C LYS A 353 -2.48 11.72 11.27
N GLY A 354 -1.89 10.58 10.91
CA GLY A 354 -0.51 10.22 11.26
C GLY A 354 0.56 10.99 10.48
N THR A 355 0.25 11.43 9.25
CA THR A 355 1.21 12.11 8.35
C THR A 355 0.55 13.27 7.60
N ALA A 356 1.30 14.32 7.21
CA ALA A 356 0.74 15.36 6.35
C ALA A 356 0.49 14.82 4.92
N ARG A 357 -0.53 15.37 4.24
CA ARG A 357 -0.99 14.93 2.91
C ARG A 357 -1.51 13.47 2.85
N SER A 358 -1.86 12.88 3.98
CA SER A 358 -2.69 11.68 4.02
C SER A 358 -4.15 12.01 4.32
N TYR A 359 -5.05 11.15 3.84
CA TYR A 359 -6.49 11.30 3.96
C TYR A 359 -7.15 9.92 4.07
N ASN A 360 -8.17 9.80 4.91
CA ASN A 360 -8.99 8.60 4.97
C ASN A 360 -10.25 8.83 4.13
N LEU A 361 -10.47 7.99 3.11
CA LEU A 361 -11.50 8.22 2.10
C LEU A 361 -12.84 7.62 2.53
N ALA A 362 -12.88 6.31 2.75
CA ALA A 362 -14.07 5.61 3.19
C ALA A 362 -13.69 4.33 3.92
N SER A 363 -14.56 3.92 4.84
CA SER A 363 -14.55 2.58 5.39
C SER A 363 -15.57 1.72 4.66
N ILE A 364 -15.15 0.54 4.23
CA ILE A 364 -15.96 -0.41 3.44
C ILE A 364 -16.24 -1.65 4.29
N TYR A 365 -17.47 -2.13 4.33
CA TYR A 365 -17.79 -3.41 4.97
C TYR A 365 -17.50 -4.57 4.01
N THR A 366 -16.23 -4.97 3.94
CA THR A 366 -15.76 -6.12 3.15
C THR A 366 -14.47 -6.65 3.78
N ASP A 367 -14.10 -7.90 3.48
CA ASP A 367 -12.81 -8.46 3.87
C ASP A 367 -11.65 -7.85 3.06
N HIS A 368 -10.41 -8.19 3.43
CA HIS A 368 -9.19 -7.60 2.87
C HIS A 368 -9.07 -7.79 1.36
N ASP A 369 -9.02 -9.03 0.86
CA ASP A 369 -8.79 -9.32 -0.55
C ASP A 369 -10.02 -9.04 -1.42
N ALA A 370 -11.22 -9.09 -0.85
CA ALA A 370 -12.42 -8.62 -1.54
C ALA A 370 -12.34 -7.13 -1.90
N GLN A 371 -11.58 -6.29 -1.19
CA GLN A 371 -11.39 -4.90 -1.64
C GLN A 371 -10.71 -4.82 -3.01
N ARG A 372 -9.82 -5.77 -3.31
CA ARG A 372 -9.15 -5.92 -4.60
C ARG A 372 -9.97 -6.74 -5.60
N ASN A 373 -10.66 -7.79 -5.21
CA ASN A 373 -11.40 -8.66 -6.14
C ASN A 373 -12.72 -8.03 -6.65
N GLY A 374 -12.81 -6.70 -6.71
CA GLY A 374 -14.04 -5.95 -6.98
C GLY A 374 -15.14 -6.10 -5.92
N GLY A 375 -14.93 -6.96 -4.93
CA GLY A 375 -15.71 -7.15 -3.71
C GLY A 375 -17.20 -7.33 -3.93
N ILE A 376 -17.97 -7.12 -2.86
CA ILE A 376 -19.41 -6.91 -2.97
C ILE A 376 -19.62 -5.74 -3.93
N MET A 377 -20.36 -5.94 -5.03
CA MET A 377 -20.63 -4.93 -6.07
C MET A 377 -21.32 -3.64 -5.58
N ALA A 378 -21.74 -3.59 -4.31
CA ALA A 378 -22.32 -2.43 -3.65
C ALA A 378 -22.13 -2.61 -2.13
N PRO A 379 -20.91 -2.51 -1.58
CA PRO A 379 -20.68 -2.73 -0.17
C PRO A 379 -21.25 -1.54 0.62
N ASP A 380 -21.71 -1.82 1.82
CA ASP A 380 -22.04 -0.77 2.77
C ASP A 380 -20.76 0.02 3.08
N TYR A 381 -20.89 1.35 3.03
CA TYR A 381 -19.79 2.26 3.28
C TYR A 381 -20.15 3.24 4.38
N THR A 382 -19.14 3.60 5.15
CA THR A 382 -19.22 4.72 6.07
C THR A 382 -18.24 5.79 5.61
N GLY A 383 -18.78 6.95 5.24
CA GLY A 383 -17.96 8.13 4.97
C GLY A 383 -17.17 8.53 6.21
N ILE A 384 -15.94 8.97 6.02
CA ILE A 384 -15.12 9.56 7.08
C ILE A 384 -15.42 11.06 7.13
N PRO A 385 -15.61 11.65 8.33
CA PRO A 385 -15.72 13.11 8.46
C PRO A 385 -14.57 13.81 7.74
N ASP A 386 -14.92 14.79 6.89
CA ASP A 386 -13.98 15.55 6.04
C ASP A 386 -13.17 14.72 5.02
N GLY A 387 -13.49 13.43 4.85
CA GLY A 387 -12.91 12.57 3.82
C GLY A 387 -13.30 12.98 2.39
N LEU A 388 -12.49 12.60 1.41
CA LEU A 388 -12.78 12.85 -0.01
C LEU A 388 -14.04 12.08 -0.42
N ASN A 389 -15.10 12.79 -0.83
CA ASN A 389 -16.34 12.18 -1.29
C ASN A 389 -16.29 11.90 -2.79
N CYS A 390 -15.83 10.71 -3.17
CA CYS A 390 -15.74 10.27 -4.57
C CYS A 390 -17.03 9.66 -5.12
N GLY A 391 -18.19 10.19 -4.71
CA GLY A 391 -19.48 9.71 -5.19
C GLY A 391 -19.83 8.27 -4.79
N ALA A 392 -20.80 7.69 -5.51
CA ALA A 392 -21.39 6.39 -5.22
C ALA A 392 -20.75 5.26 -6.03
N GLY A 393 -19.41 5.22 -6.08
CA GLY A 393 -18.68 4.10 -6.67
C GLY A 393 -19.15 2.77 -6.07
N LYS A 394 -19.39 1.79 -6.94
CA LYS A 394 -20.01 0.50 -6.61
C LYS A 394 -19.16 -0.37 -5.71
N ASN A 395 -17.83 -0.29 -5.81
CA ASN A 395 -16.84 -1.00 -4.99
C ASN A 395 -15.55 -0.15 -4.87
N THR A 396 -14.47 -0.69 -4.34
CA THR A 396 -13.20 0.05 -4.17
C THR A 396 -12.69 0.63 -5.50
N ALA A 397 -12.58 -0.18 -6.54
CA ALA A 397 -12.13 0.24 -7.87
C ALA A 397 -13.01 1.36 -8.45
N GLY A 398 -14.33 1.16 -8.45
CA GLY A 398 -15.27 2.15 -8.98
C GLY A 398 -15.32 3.44 -8.16
N ARG A 399 -14.93 3.42 -6.88
CA ARG A 399 -14.77 4.65 -6.08
C ARG A 399 -13.51 5.39 -6.43
N ILE A 400 -12.40 4.67 -6.62
CA ILE A 400 -11.15 5.27 -7.07
C ILE A 400 -11.37 5.92 -8.44
N ALA A 401 -11.98 5.21 -9.39
CA ALA A 401 -12.36 5.75 -10.70
C ALA A 401 -13.15 7.06 -10.57
N ALA A 402 -14.18 7.07 -9.71
CA ALA A 402 -14.98 8.28 -9.46
C ALA A 402 -14.23 9.40 -8.71
N CYS A 403 -13.04 9.16 -8.15
CA CYS A 403 -12.17 10.20 -7.57
C CYS A 403 -11.23 10.82 -8.60
N THR A 404 -10.90 10.07 -9.65
CA THR A 404 -9.84 10.39 -10.61
C THR A 404 -10.37 11.00 -11.91
N GLU A 405 -11.70 11.04 -12.04
CA GLU A 405 -12.46 11.66 -13.12
C GLU A 405 -13.11 12.96 -12.65
#